data_AF-A0A7W6RKK8-F1
#
_entry.id   AF-A0A7W6RKK8-F1
#
_cell.length_a   1.000
_cell.length_b   1.000
_cell.length_c   1.000
_cell.angle_alpha   90.00
_cell.angle_beta   90.00
_cell.angle_gamma   90.00
#
_symmetry.space_group_name_H-M   'P 1'
#
loop_
_entity.id
_entity.type
_entity.pdbx_description
1 polymer ?
#
loop_
_entity_poly.entity_id
_entity_poly.type
_entity_poly.pdbx_seq_one_letter_code
_entity_poly.pdbx_strand_id
1 'polypeptide(L)' 'MNWTNDTCPISNEPAQEDLSGIEDVVEFICPTCGRFRITGTALAMILHREPDARAFALAQAKMKAEEGEIPTVDSSML' A
#
# COMPACT_ATOMS: atom_id res chain seq x y z
N MET A 1 7.92 16.65 -2.22
CA MET A 1 7.14 15.42 -2.42
C MET A 1 6.89 15.26 -3.91
N ASN A 2 7.50 14.25 -4.54
CA ASN A 2 7.30 13.96 -5.96
C ASN A 2 6.22 12.88 -6.05
N TRP A 3 4.97 13.30 -6.25
CA TRP A 3 3.85 12.39 -6.37
C TRP A 3 3.76 11.90 -7.81
N THR A 4 4.00 10.61 -8.04
CA THR A 4 3.80 9.99 -9.35
C THR A 4 2.34 9.50 -9.42
N ASN A 5 1.70 9.69 -10.58
CA ASN A 5 0.39 9.08 -10.83
C ASN A 5 0.64 7.63 -11.23
N ASP A 6 0.39 6.71 -10.31
CA ASP A 6 0.60 5.28 -10.51
C ASP A 6 -0.69 4.50 -10.27
N THR A 7 -0.65 3.18 -10.46
CA THR A 7 -1.81 2.33 -10.26
C THR A 7 -1.77 1.75 -8.86
N CYS A 8 -2.87 1.87 -8.11
CA CYS A 8 -3.02 1.29 -6.78
C CYS A 8 -2.75 -0.23 -6.87
N PRO A 9 -1.75 -0.78 -6.16
CA PRO A 9 -1.45 -2.20 -6.23
C PRO A 9 -2.58 -3.09 -5.68
N ILE A 10 -3.48 -2.51 -4.87
CA ILE A 10 -4.63 -3.20 -4.25
C ILE A 10 -5.86 -3.21 -5.16
N SER A 11 -6.39 -2.02 -5.49
CA SER A 11 -7.64 -1.86 -6.24
C SER A 11 -7.46 -1.73 -7.75
N ASN A 12 -6.23 -1.60 -8.23
CA ASN A 12 -5.90 -1.35 -9.64
C ASN A 12 -6.48 -0.03 -10.21
N GLU A 13 -6.83 0.91 -9.32
CA GLU A 13 -7.34 2.24 -9.65
C GLU A 13 -6.21 3.29 -9.65
N PRO A 14 -6.38 4.45 -10.31
CA PRO A 14 -5.39 5.51 -10.26
C PRO A 14 -5.16 5.97 -8.81
N ALA A 15 -3.89 5.97 -8.40
CA ALA A 15 -3.44 6.37 -7.08
C ALA A 15 -2.25 7.33 -7.18
N GLN A 16 -2.09 8.15 -6.15
CA GLN A 16 -0.90 8.96 -6.01
C GLN A 16 0.13 8.17 -5.21
N GLU A 17 1.30 7.97 -5.80
CA GLU A 17 2.45 7.32 -5.17
C GLU A 17 3.43 8.40 -4.70
N ASP A 18 3.78 8.41 -3.41
CA ASP A 18 4.87 9.22 -2.90
C ASP A 18 6.12 8.34 -2.72
N LEU A 19 7.10 8.59 -3.59
CA LEU A 19 8.42 7.97 -3.58
C LEU A 19 9.42 8.75 -2.72
N SER A 20 8.95 9.67 -1.85
CA SER A 20 9.81 10.57 -1.09
C SER A 20 10.44 9.87 0.13
N GLY A 21 11.31 8.88 -0.12
CA GLY A 21 12.60 8.81 0.56
C GLY A 21 12.71 8.22 1.97
N ILE A 22 11.85 7.29 2.39
CA ILE A 22 12.18 6.42 3.54
C ILE A 22 12.51 5.03 2.98
N GLU A 23 13.76 4.58 3.22
CA GLU A 23 14.56 3.56 2.48
C GLU A 23 13.95 2.17 2.16
N ASP A 24 12.68 1.89 2.45
CA ASP A 24 12.00 0.68 1.94
C ASP A 24 10.47 0.81 1.99
N VAL A 25 9.89 2.01 2.03
CA VAL A 25 8.42 2.16 2.09
C VAL A 25 7.90 3.14 1.05
N VAL A 26 6.84 2.74 0.36
CA VAL A 26 6.14 3.54 -0.63
C VAL A 26 4.75 3.87 -0.10
N GLU A 27 4.40 5.15 -0.11
CA GLU A 27 3.08 5.60 0.32
C GLU A 27 2.15 5.76 -0.89
N PHE A 28 0.95 5.21 -0.78
CA PHE A 28 -0.09 5.27 -1.80
C PHE A 28 -1.33 5.97 -1.25
N ILE A 29 -1.90 6.85 -2.05
CA ILE A 29 -3.20 7.48 -1.81
C ILE A 29 -4.14 7.10 -2.94
N CYS A 30 -5.11 6.27 -2.62
CA CYS A 30 -6.14 5.81 -3.54
C CYS A 30 -7.52 6.27 -3.06
N PRO A 31 -8.43 6.69 -3.96
CA PRO A 31 -9.79 7.08 -3.58
C PRO A 31 -10.59 5.95 -2.89
N THR A 32 -10.35 4.70 -3.29
CA THR A 32 -11.07 3.53 -2.76
C THR A 32 -10.38 2.92 -1.54
N CYS A 33 -9.07 2.76 -1.58
CA CYS A 33 -8.32 2.16 -0.47
C CYS A 33 -8.04 3.14 0.67
N GLY A 34 -8.05 4.44 0.39
CA GLY A 34 -7.54 5.49 1.27
C GLY A 34 -6.03 5.65 1.17
N ARG A 35 -5.43 6.22 2.22
CA ARG A 35 -3.97 6.39 2.36
C ARG A 35 -3.38 5.19 3.08
N PHE A 36 -2.35 4.57 2.50
CA PHE A 36 -1.65 3.42 3.06
C PHE A 36 -0.20 3.40 2.59
N ARG A 37 0.63 2.59 3.25
CA ARG A 37 2.03 2.37 2.89
C ARG A 37 2.26 0.92 2.56
N ILE A 38 3.23 0.64 1.70
CA ILE A 38 3.68 -0.72 1.39
C ILE A 38 5.21 -0.74 1.42
N THR A 39 5.80 -1.73 2.09
CA THR A 39 7.25 -1.93 2.04
C THR A 39 7.69 -2.34 0.62
N GLY A 40 8.88 -1.97 0.16
CA GLY A 40 9.37 -2.27 -1.19
C GLY A 40 9.35 -3.76 -1.49
N THR A 41 9.70 -4.57 -0.48
CA THR A 41 9.62 -6.04 -0.56
C THR A 41 8.16 -6.54 -0.69
N ALA A 42 7.24 -6.01 0.12
CA ALA A 42 5.83 -6.37 0.05
C ALA A 42 5.18 -5.91 -1.26
N LEU A 43 5.60 -4.78 -1.82
CA LEU A 43 5.11 -4.26 -3.10
C LEU A 43 5.44 -5.22 -4.23
N ALA A 44 6.68 -5.73 -4.29
CA ALA A 44 7.05 -6.75 -5.26
C ALA A 44 6.20 -8.01 -5.11
N MET A 45 5.92 -8.44 -3.88
CA MET A 45 5.14 -9.66 -3.61
C MET A 45 3.64 -9.50 -3.93
N ILE A 46 3.01 -8.38 -3.55
CA ILE A 46 1.57 -8.17 -3.67
C ILE A 46 1.13 -8.04 -5.13
N LEU A 47 2.00 -7.52 -6.00
CA LEU A 47 1.76 -7.43 -7.45
C LEU A 47 1.59 -8.81 -8.11
N HIS A 48 2.15 -9.87 -7.52
CA HIS A 48 1.99 -11.26 -7.99
C HIS A 48 0.81 -12.00 -7.34
N ARG A 49 0.13 -11.39 -6.36
CA ARG A 49 -1.01 -12.02 -5.67
C ARG A 49 -2.33 -11.74 -6.40
N GLU A 50 -3.31 -12.60 -6.14
CA GLU A 50 -4.70 -12.41 -6.57
C GLU A 50 -5.32 -11.18 -5.91
N PRO A 51 -6.22 -10.45 -6.60
CA PRO A 51 -6.79 -9.19 -6.10
C PRO A 51 -7.44 -9.31 -4.72
N ASP A 52 -8.07 -10.44 -4.43
CA ASP A 52 -8.69 -10.72 -3.13
C ASP A 52 -7.64 -10.76 -1.99
N ALA A 53 -6.50 -11.41 -2.23
CA ALA A 53 -5.38 -11.46 -1.29
C ALA A 53 -4.75 -10.07 -1.07
N ARG A 54 -4.74 -9.20 -2.10
CA ARG A 54 -4.25 -7.82 -1.95
C ARG A 54 -5.18 -7.01 -1.05
N ALA A 55 -6.49 -7.12 -1.28
CA ALA A 55 -7.49 -6.46 -0.44
C ALA A 55 -7.40 -6.95 1.01
N PHE A 56 -7.18 -8.25 1.21
CA PHE A 56 -6.99 -8.83 2.53
C PHE A 56 -5.74 -8.28 3.24
N ALA A 57 -4.61 -8.16 2.55
CA ALA A 57 -3.38 -7.61 3.12
C ALA A 57 -3.57 -6.16 3.60
N LEU A 58 -4.26 -5.32 2.81
CA LEU A 58 -4.60 -3.96 3.22
C LEU A 58 -5.57 -3.96 4.41
N ALA A 59 -6.55 -4.86 4.44
CA ALA A 59 -7.47 -4.98 5.56
C ALA A 59 -6.73 -5.34 6.85
N GLN A 60 -5.78 -6.27 6.81
CA GLN A 60 -4.91 -6.59 7.95
C GLN A 60 -4.07 -5.39 8.40
N ALA A 61 -3.48 -4.66 7.46
CA ALA A 61 -2.70 -3.46 7.78
C ALA A 61 -3.57 -2.38 8.46
N LYS A 62 -4.82 -2.21 8.02
CA LYS A 62 -5.79 -1.31 8.64
C LYS A 62 -6.19 -1.75 10.05
N MET A 63 -6.32 -3.06 10.29
CA MET A 63 -6.62 -3.59 11.63
C MET A 63 -5.44 -3.45 12.59
N LYS A 64 -4.21 -3.48 12.08
CA LYS A 64 -2.99 -3.34 12.87
C LYS A 64 -2.59 -1.90 13.16
N ALA A 65 -3.00 -0.95 12.32
CA ALA A 65 -2.71 0.46 12.53
C ALA A 65 -3.47 1.03 13.73
N GLU A 66 -2.80 1.82 14.56
CA GLU A 66 -3.45 2.55 15.65
C GLU A 66 -4.22 3.77 15.11
N GLU A 67 -5.08 4.36 15.95
CA GLU A 67 -5.89 5.52 15.55
C GLU A 67 -4.99 6.72 15.20
N GLY A 68 -5.04 7.15 13.94
CA GLY A 68 -4.21 8.24 13.41
C GLY A 68 -2.92 7.79 12.73
N GLU A 69 -2.60 6.49 12.74
CA GLU A 69 -1.48 5.94 11.96
C GLU A 69 -1.89 5.59 10.53
N ILE A 70 -0.90 5.64 9.64
CA ILE A 70 -1.09 5.24 8.24
C ILE A 70 -0.85 3.72 8.14
N PRO A 71 -1.85 2.93 7.70
CA PRO A 71 -1.72 1.49 7.62
C PRO A 71 -0.59 1.11 6.69
N THR A 72 0.31 0.25 7.18
CA THR A 72 1.51 -0.18 6.46
C THR A 72 1.44 -1.67 6.18
N VAL A 73 1.49 -2.04 4.90
CA VAL A 73 1.54 -3.43 4.43
C VAL A 73 2.99 -3.86 4.33
N ASP A 74 3.35 -4.89 5.08
CA ASP A 74 4.65 -5.54 5.04
C ASP A 74 4.53 -7.01 4.60
N SER A 75 5.66 -7.65 4.33
CA SER A 75 5.71 -9.03 3.83
C SER A 75 5.11 -10.06 4.79
N SER A 76 4.98 -9.74 6.07
CA SER A 76 4.32 -10.59 7.06
C SER A 76 2.79 -10.68 6.87
N MET A 77 2.22 -9.80 6.04
CA MET A 77 0.78 -9.71 5.79
C MET A 77 0.34 -10.32 4.44
N LEU A 78 1.28 -10.88 3.66
CA LEU A 78 1.11 -11.40 2.29
C LEU A 78 1.30 -12.91 2.19
#